data_AF-A0A3D9I4P3-F1
#
_entry.id   AF-A0A3D9I4P3-F1
#
_cell.length_a   1.000
_cell.length_b   1.000
_cell.length_c   1.000
_cell.angle_alpha   90.00
_cell.angle_beta   90.00
_cell.angle_gamma   90.00
#
_symmetry.space_group_name_H-M   'P 1'
#
loop_
_entity.id
_entity.type
_entity.pdbx_description
1 polymer ?
#
loop_
_entity_poly.entity_id
_entity_poly.type
_entity_poly.pdbx_seq_one_letter_code
_entity_poly.pdbx_strand_id
1 'polypeptide(L)'
;MYLANDAALKLEELGFSKTYYENEIAPFDFYEYDKQEWVIGGCVVPYGNLLAPNHIYEQGTWLPSLCDLMYWLADKGYTYTLECKERGHGFVVRVTDSSGKIIKGKGGTAEYALFKAIEQILG
;
A
#
# COMPACT_ATOMS: atom_id res chain seq x y z
N MET A 1 6.80 -3.81 -5.02
CA MET A 1 6.30 -2.65 -5.81
C MET A 1 5.36 -1.87 -4.90
N TYR A 2 5.20 -0.57 -5.16
CA TYR A 2 4.49 0.40 -4.31
C TYR A 2 3.55 1.27 -5.15
N LEU A 3 2.62 1.97 -4.50
CA LEU A 3 1.73 2.92 -5.16
C LEU A 3 2.47 4.16 -5.64
N ALA A 4 2.00 4.72 -6.76
CA ALA A 4 2.37 6.07 -7.16
C ALA A 4 1.81 7.10 -6.17
N ASN A 5 2.47 8.26 -6.09
CA ASN A 5 2.17 9.32 -5.12
C ASN A 5 0.70 9.78 -5.14
N ASP A 6 0.10 9.94 -6.32
CA ASP A 6 -1.30 10.37 -6.46
C ASP A 6 -2.30 9.38 -5.83
N ALA A 7 -2.09 8.08 -6.04
CA ALA A 7 -2.89 7.03 -5.44
C ALA A 7 -2.64 6.90 -3.94
N ALA A 8 -1.39 7.09 -3.50
CA ALA A 8 -1.02 7.04 -2.08
C ALA A 8 -1.68 8.18 -1.29
N LEU A 9 -1.54 9.43 -1.76
CA LEU A 9 -2.21 10.60 -1.17
C LEU A 9 -3.73 10.40 -1.14
N LYS A 10 -4.31 9.83 -2.21
CA LYS A 10 -5.75 9.61 -2.25
C LYS A 10 -6.22 8.63 -1.17
N LEU A 11 -5.47 7.58 -0.90
CA LEU A 11 -5.78 6.65 0.18
C LEU A 11 -5.61 7.29 1.56
N GLU A 12 -4.55 8.07 1.75
CA GLU A 12 -4.31 8.83 2.99
C GLU A 12 -5.48 9.78 3.30
N GLU A 13 -5.96 10.54 2.31
CA GLU A 13 -7.14 11.40 2.43
C GLU A 13 -8.41 10.64 2.86
N LEU A 14 -8.51 9.37 2.46
CA LEU A 14 -9.63 8.48 2.78
C LEU A 14 -9.45 7.75 4.13
N GLY A 15 -8.37 8.03 4.87
CA GLY A 15 -8.09 7.44 6.19
C GLY A 15 -7.37 6.09 6.13
N PHE A 16 -6.78 5.73 4.99
CA PHE A 16 -5.87 4.59 4.92
C PHE A 16 -4.62 4.87 5.76
N SER A 17 -4.19 3.88 6.54
CA SER A 17 -3.06 3.98 7.47
C SER A 17 -2.38 2.62 7.61
N LYS A 18 -1.10 2.62 7.96
CA LYS A 18 -0.36 1.38 8.26
C LYS A 18 -0.99 0.65 9.44
N THR A 19 -1.14 -0.67 9.33
CA THR A 19 -1.69 -1.52 10.40
C THR A 19 -0.69 -2.52 10.96
N TYR A 20 0.28 -3.00 10.16
CA TYR A 20 1.17 -4.09 10.55
C TYR A 20 2.27 -3.68 11.56
N TYR A 21 2.74 -2.43 11.52
CA TYR A 21 3.73 -1.85 12.44
C TYR A 21 3.31 -0.40 12.76
N GLU A 22 2.20 -0.29 13.47
CA GLU A 22 1.54 0.98 13.76
C GLU A 22 2.53 1.99 14.39
N ASN A 23 2.64 3.18 13.78
CA ASN A 23 3.53 4.27 14.19
C ASN A 23 5.05 4.02 14.06
N GLU A 24 5.48 2.97 13.36
CA GLU A 24 6.90 2.72 13.08
C GLU A 24 7.27 3.02 11.62
N ILE A 25 8.52 3.43 11.41
CA ILE A 25 9.12 3.57 10.08
C ILE A 25 10.03 2.37 9.84
N ALA A 26 9.74 1.61 8.80
CA ALA A 26 10.48 0.40 8.48
C ALA A 26 11.58 0.67 7.44
N PRO A 27 12.74 -0.03 7.50
CA PRO A 27 13.79 0.06 6.49
C PRO A 27 13.33 -0.25 5.05
N PHE A 28 12.22 -0.96 4.89
CA PHE A 28 11.65 -1.34 3.59
C PHE A 28 10.51 -0.44 3.15
N ASP A 29 10.21 0.64 3.89
CA ASP A 29 9.23 1.63 3.48
C ASP A 29 9.71 2.43 2.26
N PHE A 30 8.72 2.86 1.47
CA PHE A 30 8.92 3.72 0.31
C PHE A 30 8.30 5.09 0.57
N TYR A 31 8.99 6.15 0.15
CA TYR A 31 8.55 7.53 0.29
C TYR A 31 8.83 8.32 -0.98
N GLU A 32 7.98 9.30 -1.30
CA GLU A 32 8.30 10.35 -2.24
C GLU A 32 8.62 11.64 -1.49
N TYR A 33 9.77 12.25 -1.80
CA TYR A 33 10.17 13.56 -1.28
C TYR A 33 10.87 14.36 -2.39
N ASP A 34 10.42 15.59 -2.64
CA ASP A 34 10.93 16.45 -3.73
C ASP A 34 11.01 15.74 -5.11
N LYS A 35 9.91 15.05 -5.47
CA LYS A 35 9.77 14.26 -6.72
C LYS A 35 10.81 13.14 -6.89
N GLN A 36 11.43 12.71 -5.80
CA GLN A 36 12.34 11.58 -5.77
C GLN A 36 11.73 10.47 -4.92
N GLU A 37 11.81 9.25 -5.44
CA GLU A 37 11.40 8.05 -4.74
C GLU A 37 12.57 7.51 -3.91
N TRP A 38 12.30 7.24 -2.64
CA TRP A 38 13.26 6.74 -1.68
C TRP A 38 12.77 5.43 -1.10
N VAL A 39 13.69 4.50 -0.92
CA VAL A 39 13.55 3.41 0.04
C VAL A 39 14.35 3.80 1.28
N ILE A 40 13.77 3.65 2.46
CA ILE A 40 14.41 4.11 3.70
C ILE A 40 15.75 3.40 3.95
N GLY A 41 15.81 2.11 3.59
CA GLY A 41 16.99 1.28 3.71
C GLY A 41 17.43 1.07 5.16
N GLY A 42 18.45 0.24 5.34
CA GLY A 42 19.02 -0.03 6.66
C GLY A 42 18.98 -1.49 7.06
N CYS A 43 19.33 -1.72 8.32
CA CYS A 43 19.36 -3.06 8.89
C CYS A 43 17.94 -3.46 9.31
N VAL A 44 17.45 -4.57 8.77
CA VAL A 44 16.08 -5.06 9.03
C VAL A 44 15.99 -5.75 10.39
N VAL A 45 17.00 -6.55 10.74
CA VAL A 45 17.13 -7.23 12.04
C VAL A 45 18.61 -7.40 12.39
N PRO A 46 19.03 -7.33 13.68
CA PRO A 46 18.22 -7.05 14.86
C PRO A 46 18.07 -5.55 15.21
N TYR A 47 18.69 -4.64 14.46
CA TYR A 47 18.71 -3.20 14.79
C TYR A 47 18.28 -2.33 13.60
N GLY A 48 17.15 -1.63 13.75
CA GLY A 48 16.47 -0.81 12.74
C GLY A 48 17.14 0.53 12.39
N ASN A 49 18.46 0.56 12.21
CA ASN A 49 19.14 1.78 11.79
C ASN A 49 18.71 2.14 10.36
N LEU A 50 17.98 3.24 10.21
CA LEU A 50 17.55 3.77 8.92
C LEU A 50 18.72 4.46 8.22
N LEU A 51 18.85 4.27 6.90
CA LEU A 51 19.90 4.92 6.10
C LEU A 51 19.45 6.25 5.50
N ALA A 52 18.16 6.38 5.20
CA ALA A 52 17.60 7.60 4.66
C ALA A 52 17.60 8.73 5.71
N PRO A 53 17.96 9.96 5.32
CA PRO A 53 17.77 11.14 6.15
C PRO A 53 16.34 11.30 6.69
N ASN A 54 16.21 11.76 7.94
CA ASN A 54 14.92 11.89 8.62
C ASN A 54 13.86 12.70 7.85
N HIS A 55 14.28 13.77 7.17
CA HIS A 55 13.36 14.62 6.42
C HIS A 55 12.59 13.86 5.33
N ILE A 56 13.11 12.74 4.81
CA ILE A 56 12.43 11.94 3.80
C ILE A 56 11.15 11.30 4.36
N TYR A 57 11.21 10.72 5.56
CA TYR A 57 10.04 10.03 6.15
C TYR A 57 9.22 10.92 7.09
N GLU A 58 9.77 12.05 7.55
CA GLU A 58 9.04 13.04 8.34
C GLU A 58 8.23 14.01 7.46
N GLN A 59 8.70 14.30 6.25
CA GLN A 59 8.08 15.30 5.36
C GLN A 59 7.65 14.73 4.00
N GLY A 60 8.13 13.55 3.64
CA GLY A 60 7.74 12.88 2.40
C GLY A 60 6.40 12.16 2.51
N THR A 61 5.82 11.86 1.36
CA THR A 61 4.60 11.06 1.26
C THR A 61 4.97 9.59 1.31
N TRP A 62 4.42 8.85 2.27
CA TRP A 62 4.56 7.39 2.29
C TRP A 62 3.87 6.76 1.08
N LEU A 63 4.55 5.82 0.43
CA LEU A 63 4.07 5.09 -0.74
C LEU A 63 3.76 3.63 -0.34
N PRO A 64 2.48 3.27 -0.08
CA PRO A 64 2.15 1.93 0.38
C PRO A 64 2.63 0.86 -0.59
N SER A 65 3.31 -0.14 -0.05
CA SER A 65 3.70 -1.32 -0.81
C SER A 65 2.51 -2.24 -1.05
N LEU A 66 2.68 -3.20 -1.97
CA LEU A 66 1.71 -4.28 -2.15
C LEU A 66 1.37 -4.99 -0.83
N CYS A 67 2.37 -5.22 0.03
CA CYS A 67 2.17 -5.90 1.31
C CYS A 67 1.35 -5.04 2.27
N ASP A 68 1.60 -3.72 2.32
CA ASP A 68 0.84 -2.82 3.20
C ASP A 68 -0.66 -2.81 2.84
N LEU A 69 -0.97 -2.78 1.54
CA LEU A 69 -2.37 -2.85 1.05
C LEU A 69 -3.02 -4.20 1.41
N MET A 70 -2.27 -5.30 1.27
CA MET A 70 -2.74 -6.65 1.61
C MET A 70 -2.97 -6.83 3.12
N TYR A 71 -2.05 -6.33 3.95
CA TYR A 71 -2.17 -6.39 5.40
C TYR A 71 -3.31 -5.53 5.90
N TRP A 72 -3.48 -4.33 5.35
CA TRP A 72 -4.61 -3.48 5.70
C TRP A 72 -5.95 -4.19 5.49
N LEU A 73 -6.14 -4.87 4.36
CA LEU A 73 -7.36 -5.66 4.11
C LEU A 73 -7.54 -6.77 5.14
N ALA A 74 -6.48 -7.53 5.42
CA ALA A 74 -6.53 -8.62 6.39
C ALA A 74 -6.86 -8.14 7.81
N ASP A 75 -6.21 -7.06 8.25
CA ASP A 75 -6.39 -6.49 9.60
C ASP A 75 -7.77 -5.86 9.78
N LYS A 76 -8.41 -5.41 8.69
CA LYS A 76 -9.81 -4.94 8.69
C LYS A 76 -10.83 -6.07 8.49
N GLY A 77 -10.39 -7.33 8.46
CA GLY A 77 -11.27 -8.50 8.38
C GLY A 77 -11.79 -8.81 6.98
N TYR A 78 -11.18 -8.27 5.94
CA TYR A 78 -11.50 -8.62 4.56
C TYR A 78 -10.67 -9.82 4.10
N THR A 79 -11.26 -10.61 3.19
CA THR A 79 -10.53 -11.60 2.40
C THR A 79 -10.39 -11.11 0.97
N TYR A 80 -9.39 -11.58 0.24
CA TYR A 80 -9.22 -11.17 -1.14
C TYR A 80 -8.62 -12.26 -2.04
N THR A 81 -8.91 -12.14 -3.34
CA THR A 81 -8.26 -12.90 -4.41
C THR A 81 -7.64 -11.93 -5.41
N LEU A 82 -6.39 -12.17 -5.78
CA LEU A 82 -5.68 -11.45 -6.84
C LEU A 82 -5.59 -12.37 -8.07
N GLU A 83 -6.28 -12.01 -9.15
CA GLU A 83 -6.19 -12.66 -10.44
C GLU A 83 -5.24 -11.86 -11.35
N CYS A 84 -4.18 -12.49 -11.87
CA CYS A 84 -3.39 -11.94 -12.96
C CYS A 84 -3.90 -12.51 -14.29
N LYS A 85 -4.33 -11.65 -15.21
CA LYS A 85 -4.82 -12.05 -16.53
C LYS A 85 -3.82 -11.61 -17.58
N GLU A 86 -2.84 -12.47 -17.85
CA GLU A 86 -1.92 -12.26 -18.96
C GLU A 86 -2.69 -12.17 -20.29
N ARG A 87 -2.16 -11.35 -21.23
CA ARG A 87 -2.78 -10.89 -22.50
C ARG A 87 -3.71 -9.68 -22.41
N GLY A 88 -3.29 -8.64 -21.68
CA GLY A 88 -3.88 -7.29 -21.80
C GLY A 88 -5.04 -6.97 -20.85
N HIS A 89 -5.29 -7.82 -19.85
CA HIS A 89 -6.38 -7.61 -18.88
C HIS A 89 -5.89 -7.21 -17.48
N GLY A 90 -4.57 -7.11 -17.29
CA GLY A 90 -3.95 -6.60 -16.06
C GLY A 90 -4.28 -7.46 -14.84
N PHE A 91 -4.40 -6.78 -13.70
CA PHE A 91 -4.72 -7.37 -12.41
C PHE A 91 -6.17 -7.09 -12.03
N VAL A 92 -6.81 -8.10 -11.45
CA VAL A 92 -8.16 -7.99 -10.89
C VAL A 92 -8.12 -8.45 -9.44
N VAL A 93 -8.56 -7.58 -8.54
CA VAL A 93 -8.73 -7.89 -7.13
C VAL A 93 -10.22 -8.02 -6.84
N ARG A 94 -10.58 -9.07 -6.10
CA ARG A 94 -11.90 -9.18 -5.46
C ARG A 94 -11.68 -9.21 -3.97
N VAL A 95 -12.28 -8.27 -3.26
CA VAL A 95 -12.29 -8.19 -1.80
C VAL A 95 -13.67 -8.61 -1.33
N THR A 96 -13.73 -9.49 -0.33
CA THR A 96 -14.97 -9.96 0.26
C THR A 96 -15.02 -9.58 1.73
N ASP A 97 -16.09 -8.89 2.12
CA ASP A 97 -16.35 -8.52 3.51
C ASP A 97 -17.03 -9.64 4.31
N SER A 98 -17.23 -9.43 5.60
CA SER A 98 -17.85 -10.41 6.51
C SER A 98 -19.31 -10.73 6.18
N SER A 99 -19.99 -9.87 5.41
CA SER A 99 -21.36 -10.11 4.93
C SER A 99 -21.39 -10.89 3.60
N GLY A 100 -20.23 -11.15 3.00
CA GLY A 100 -20.10 -11.77 1.68
C GLY A 100 -20.22 -10.79 0.51
N LYS A 101 -20.30 -9.48 0.76
CA LYS A 101 -20.30 -8.47 -0.31
C LYS A 101 -18.94 -8.47 -0.98
N ILE A 102 -18.95 -8.46 -2.31
CA ILE A 102 -17.73 -8.44 -3.14
C ILE A 102 -17.50 -7.04 -3.69
N ILE A 103 -16.32 -6.49 -3.43
CA ILE A 103 -15.81 -5.23 -3.97
C ILE A 103 -14.70 -5.58 -4.96
N LYS A 104 -14.71 -4.94 -6.13
CA LYS A 104 -13.80 -5.29 -7.23
C LYS A 104 -12.92 -4.12 -7.61
N GLY A 105 -11.62 -4.35 -7.63
CA GLY A 105 -10.61 -3.44 -8.17
C GLY A 105 -9.97 -4.01 -9.44
N LYS A 106 -9.59 -3.14 -10.37
CA LYS A 106 -8.85 -3.51 -11.59
C LYS A 106 -7.73 -2.50 -11.82
N GLY A 107 -6.59 -2.96 -12.32
CA GLY A 107 -5.45 -2.10 -12.59
C GLY A 107 -4.42 -2.72 -13.52
N GLY A 108 -3.53 -1.89 -14.06
CA GLY A 108 -2.36 -2.36 -14.82
C GLY A 108 -1.33 -3.05 -13.93
N THR A 109 -1.31 -2.73 -12.64
CA THR A 109 -0.48 -3.36 -11.60
C THR A 109 -1.34 -3.91 -10.47
N ALA A 110 -0.78 -4.80 -9.65
CA ALA A 110 -1.48 -5.39 -8.52
C ALA A 110 -1.80 -4.34 -7.43
N GLU A 111 -0.86 -3.43 -7.18
CA GLU A 111 -0.99 -2.32 -6.23
C GLU A 111 -2.14 -1.41 -6.64
N TYR A 112 -2.21 -1.03 -7.92
CA TYR A 112 -3.29 -0.18 -8.41
C TYR A 112 -4.66 -0.88 -8.36
N ALA A 113 -4.70 -2.19 -8.62
CA ALA A 113 -5.93 -2.97 -8.49
C ALA A 113 -6.40 -3.04 -7.02
N LEU A 114 -5.48 -3.19 -6.07
CA LEU A 114 -5.78 -3.14 -4.63
C LEU A 114 -6.23 -1.73 -4.20
N PHE A 115 -5.52 -0.70 -4.63
CA PHE A 115 -5.91 0.71 -4.44
C PHE A 115 -7.36 0.94 -4.85
N LYS A 116 -7.75 0.52 -6.06
CA LYS A 116 -9.14 0.68 -6.53
C LYS A 116 -10.18 -0.06 -5.70
N ALA A 117 -9.83 -1.18 -5.09
CA ALA A 117 -10.73 -1.88 -4.18
C ALA A 117 -10.83 -1.17 -2.83
N ILE A 118 -9.70 -0.73 -2.26
CA ILE A 118 -9.63 -0.05 -0.97
C ILE A 118 -10.27 1.35 -1.04
N GLU A 119 -10.07 2.09 -2.14
CA GLU A 119 -10.72 3.36 -2.42
C GLU A 119 -12.26 3.25 -2.31
N GLN A 120 -12.84 2.17 -2.83
CA GLN A 120 -14.28 1.88 -2.75
C GLN A 120 -14.75 1.37 -1.37
N ILE A 121 -13.82 0.92 -0.52
CA ILE A 121 -14.14 0.51 0.85
C ILE A 121 -14.22 1.73 1.75
N LEU A 122 -13.33 2.70 1.53
CA LEU A 122 -13.18 3.88 2.37
C LEU A 122 -14.06 5.07 1.93
N GLY A 123 -14.42 5.17 0.65
CA GLY A 123 -15.32 6.19 0.09
C GLY A 123 -16.70 5.66 -0.25
#